data_AF-A0A5B7C7Q2-F1
#
_entry.id   AF-A0A5B7C7Q2-F1
#
_cell.length_a   1.000
_cell.length_b   1.000
_cell.length_c   1.000
_cell.angle_alpha   90.00
_cell.angle_beta   90.00
_cell.angle_gamma   90.00
#
_symmetry.space_group_name_H-M   'P 1'
#
loop_
_entity.id
_entity.type
_entity.pdbx_description
1 polymer ?
#
loop_
_entity_poly.entity_id
_entity_poly.type
_entity_poly.pdbx_seq_one_letter_code
_entity_poly.pdbx_strand_id
1 'polypeptide(L)'
;ISQIHIWLRSGVPDGQPKLLLSLIPDYPLLNFMLTTSVYIAVSYRLFNLTNTLKTAFVPSKDDKCLSYNIITAVAISSVLYTLSFIFLKVPQMLVSVLP
;
A
#
# COMPACT_ATOMS: atom_id res chain seq x y z
N ILE A 1 -19.14 7.75 -4.21
CA ILE A 1 -19.09 8.77 -3.13
C ILE A 1 -18.39 10.07 -3.56
N SER A 2 -17.33 10.03 -4.38
CA SER A 2 -16.66 11.22 -4.93
C SER A 2 -17.48 12.03 -5.95
N GLN A 3 -18.36 11.38 -6.72
CA GLN A 3 -19.21 12.07 -7.72
C GLN A 3 -20.23 13.03 -7.08
N ILE A 4 -20.69 12.74 -5.87
CA ILE A 4 -21.66 13.56 -5.12
C ILE A 4 -20.95 14.68 -4.35
N HIS A 5 -19.68 14.48 -3.95
CA HIS A 5 -18.93 15.48 -3.18
C HIS A 5 -18.37 16.64 -4.03
N ILE A 6 -18.09 16.43 -5.32
CA ILE A 6 -17.77 17.53 -6.25
C ILE A 6 -18.98 18.46 -6.45
N TRP A 7 -20.19 17.92 -6.27
CA TRP A 7 -21.44 18.67 -6.35
C TRP A 7 -21.73 19.51 -5.09
N LEU A 8 -21.33 19.07 -3.90
CA LEU A 8 -21.74 19.67 -2.61
C LEU A 8 -20.80 20.79 -2.10
N ARG A 9 -20.70 21.91 -2.83
CA ARG A 9 -20.30 23.19 -2.22
C ARG A 9 -21.51 24.13 -2.20
N SER A 10 -22.36 23.98 -1.19
CA SER A 10 -23.38 24.96 -0.84
C SER A 10 -22.88 25.77 0.36
N GLY A 11 -22.93 27.10 0.26
CA GLY A 11 -22.67 28.00 1.39
C GLY A 11 -23.84 28.10 2.38
N VAL A 12 -24.86 27.24 2.25
CA VAL A 12 -26.11 27.28 3.01
C VAL A 12 -26.47 25.87 3.47
N PRO A 13 -26.84 25.65 4.76
CA PRO A 13 -27.43 24.40 5.22
C PRO A 13 -28.65 24.03 4.36
N ASP A 14 -28.73 22.78 3.91
CA ASP A 14 -29.80 22.22 3.05
C ASP A 14 -30.02 22.89 1.68
N GLY A 15 -29.08 23.71 1.20
CA GLY A 15 -29.13 24.30 -0.14
C GLY A 15 -28.84 23.28 -1.25
N GLN A 16 -29.66 23.25 -2.31
CA GLN A 16 -29.40 22.46 -3.50
C GLN A 16 -28.04 22.87 -4.10
N PRO A 17 -27.15 21.90 -4.41
CA PRO A 17 -25.80 22.19 -4.92
C PRO A 17 -25.86 23.02 -6.21
N LYS A 18 -25.43 24.29 -6.14
CA LYS A 18 -25.53 25.27 -7.25
C LYS A 18 -24.43 25.16 -8.30
N LEU A 19 -23.33 24.46 -8.00
CA LEU A 19 -22.19 24.31 -8.90
C LEU A 19 -22.19 22.92 -9.52
N LEU A 20 -23.08 22.75 -10.52
CA LEU A 20 -22.89 21.72 -11.52
C LEU A 20 -21.72 22.14 -12.41
N LEU A 21 -20.90 21.18 -12.84
CA LEU A 21 -20.02 21.37 -13.99
C LEU A 21 -20.89 21.44 -15.26
N SER A 22 -21.61 22.55 -15.43
CA SER A 22 -22.54 22.80 -16.51
C SER A 22 -21.77 23.43 -17.67
N LEU A 23 -21.06 22.59 -18.42
CA LEU A 23 -20.36 23.03 -19.63
C LEU A 23 -21.36 23.40 -20.73
N ILE A 24 -22.52 22.73 -20.74
CA ILE A 24 -23.60 22.93 -21.70
C ILE A 24 -24.85 23.44 -20.95
N PRO A 25 -25.35 24.66 -21.22
CA PRO A 25 -26.54 25.19 -20.56
C PRO A 25 -27.78 24.34 -20.92
N ASP A 26 -28.70 24.17 -19.97
CA ASP A 26 -29.99 23.45 -20.10
C ASP A 26 -29.94 21.93 -20.40
N TYR A 27 -28.76 21.30 -20.43
CA TYR A 27 -28.62 19.86 -20.63
C TYR A 27 -28.02 19.13 -19.41
N PRO A 28 -28.80 18.91 -18.34
CA PRO A 28 -28.30 18.35 -17.08
C PRO A 28 -27.75 16.91 -17.22
N LEU A 29 -28.44 16.05 -17.99
CA LEU A 29 -28.01 14.66 -18.21
C LEU A 29 -26.71 14.57 -19.03
N LEU A 30 -26.50 15.52 -19.95
CA LEU A 30 -25.31 15.54 -20.79
C LEU A 30 -24.06 15.95 -19.99
N ASN A 31 -24.20 16.96 -19.13
CA ASN A 31 -23.15 17.35 -18.19
C ASN A 31 -22.84 16.23 -17.18
N PHE A 32 -23.86 15.49 -16.73
CA PHE A 32 -23.68 14.34 -15.85
C PHE A 32 -22.89 13.22 -16.52
N MET A 33 -23.25 12.88 -17.77
CA MET A 33 -22.52 11.89 -18.56
C MET A 33 -21.06 12.33 -18.75
N LEU A 34 -20.83 13.58 -19.17
CA LEU A 34 -19.49 14.12 -19.40
C LEU A 34 -18.62 14.07 -18.13
N THR A 35 -19.15 14.56 -17.01
CA THR A 35 -18.45 14.56 -15.72
C THR A 35 -18.13 13.14 -15.27
N THR A 36 -19.05 12.19 -15.46
CA THR A 36 -18.85 10.78 -15.14
C THR A 36 -17.77 10.15 -16.01
N SER A 37 -17.77 10.42 -17.32
CA SER A 37 -16.75 9.93 -18.23
C SER A 37 -15.36 10.46 -17.87
N VAL A 38 -15.24 11.76 -17.57
CA VAL A 38 -13.98 12.36 -17.10
C VAL A 38 -13.51 11.71 -15.79
N TYR A 39 -14.43 11.54 -14.83
CA TYR A 39 -14.13 10.89 -13.56
C TYR A 39 -13.60 9.47 -13.75
N ILE A 40 -14.25 8.65 -14.59
CA ILE A 40 -13.83 7.27 -14.86
C ILE A 40 -12.44 7.25 -15.52
N ALA A 41 -12.21 8.11 -16.53
CA ALA A 41 -10.93 8.17 -17.23
C ALA A 41 -9.76 8.52 -16.29
N VAL A 42 -9.93 9.55 -15.45
CA VAL A 42 -8.93 9.95 -14.47
C VAL A 42 -8.73 8.85 -13.42
N SER A 43 -9.81 8.28 -12.90
CA SER A 43 -9.75 7.21 -11.89
C SER A 43 -9.03 5.97 -12.41
N TYR A 44 -9.28 5.58 -13.66
CA TYR A 44 -8.61 4.46 -14.32
C TYR A 44 -7.10 4.71 -14.43
N ARG A 45 -6.70 5.91 -14.88
CA ARG A 45 -5.28 6.26 -14.98
C ARG A 45 -4.60 6.27 -13.62
N LEU A 46 -5.24 6.84 -12.60
CA LEU A 46 -4.71 6.91 -11.25
C LEU A 46 -4.61 5.52 -10.62
N PHE A 47 -5.62 4.67 -10.82
CA PHE A 47 -5.60 3.28 -10.37
C PHE A 47 -4.45 2.48 -11.01
N ASN A 48 -4.21 2.66 -12.30
CA ASN A 48 -3.10 2.01 -12.97
C ASN A 48 -1.75 2.46 -12.38
N LEU A 49 -1.56 3.78 -12.21
CA LEU A 49 -0.35 4.33 -11.59
C LEU A 49 -0.15 3.80 -10.17
N THR A 50 -1.19 3.73 -9.35
CA THR A 50 -1.11 3.18 -7.99
C THR A 50 -0.73 1.69 -7.99
N ASN A 51 -1.25 0.89 -8.93
CA ASN A 51 -0.87 -0.52 -9.05
C ASN A 51 0.56 -0.71 -9.56
N THR A 52 1.01 0.12 -10.49
CA THR A 52 2.42 0.14 -10.93
C THR A 52 3.32 0.51 -9.76
N LEU A 53 2.98 1.56 -9.01
CA LEU A 53 3.73 1.99 -7.84
C LEU A 53 3.76 0.92 -6.74
N LYS A 54 2.61 0.27 -6.50
CA LYS A 54 2.50 -0.88 -5.58
C LYS A 54 3.42 -2.02 -6.01
N THR A 55 3.46 -2.35 -7.30
CA THR A 55 4.35 -3.41 -7.82
C THR A 55 5.83 -3.00 -7.75
N ALA A 56 6.14 -1.72 -7.90
CA ALA A 56 7.50 -1.20 -7.78
C ALA A 56 8.00 -1.18 -6.33
N PHE A 57 7.16 -0.82 -5.36
CA PHE A 57 7.51 -0.81 -3.94
C PHE A 57 7.39 -2.16 -3.26
N VAL A 58 6.41 -2.97 -3.68
CA VAL A 58 6.17 -4.30 -3.16
C VAL A 58 6.46 -5.25 -4.32
N PRO A 59 7.69 -5.80 -4.40
CA PRO A 59 8.02 -6.79 -5.41
C PRO A 59 6.99 -7.93 -5.30
N SER A 60 6.30 -8.16 -6.41
CA SER A 60 5.26 -9.15 -6.52
C SER A 60 5.69 -10.08 -7.64
N LYS A 61 6.25 -11.24 -7.25
CA LYS A 61 6.39 -12.50 -8.02
C LYS A 61 7.80 -13.02 -8.26
N ASP A 62 8.86 -12.22 -8.21
CA ASP A 62 10.24 -12.75 -8.30
C ASP A 62 10.98 -12.73 -6.96
N ASP A 63 10.21 -12.99 -5.90
CA ASP A 63 10.68 -13.07 -4.52
C ASP A 63 11.46 -14.34 -4.22
N LYS A 64 11.76 -15.20 -5.20
CA LYS A 64 12.52 -16.44 -4.98
C LYS A 64 13.94 -16.15 -4.51
N CYS A 65 14.60 -15.17 -5.12
CA CYS A 65 15.94 -14.75 -4.69
C CYS A 65 15.89 -14.01 -3.35
N LEU A 66 14.88 -13.15 -3.13
CA LEU A 66 14.71 -12.45 -1.85
C LEU A 66 14.39 -13.42 -0.70
N SER A 67 13.47 -14.36 -0.92
CA SER A 67 13.12 -15.40 0.04
C SER A 67 14.27 -16.35 0.29
N TYR A 68 15.03 -16.76 -0.74
CA TYR A 68 16.26 -17.53 -0.56
C TYR A 68 17.28 -16.78 0.29
N ASN A 69 17.52 -15.50 0.01
CA ASN A 69 18.44 -14.69 0.80
C ASN A 69 17.99 -14.54 2.27
N ILE A 70 16.68 -14.39 2.51
CA ILE A 70 16.12 -14.36 3.88
C ILE A 70 16.32 -15.71 4.57
N ILE A 71 16.03 -16.83 3.89
CA ILE A 71 16.23 -18.18 4.44
C ILE A 71 17.71 -18.40 4.76
N THR A 72 18.62 -18.02 3.86
CA THR A 72 20.06 -18.11 4.08
C THR A 72 20.50 -17.25 5.26
N ALA A 73 19.99 -16.02 5.41
CA ALA A 73 20.30 -15.15 6.53
C ALA A 73 19.80 -15.73 7.88
N VAL A 74 18.59 -16.30 7.90
CA VAL A 74 18.04 -16.99 9.09
C VAL A 74 18.86 -18.23 9.44
N ALA A 75 19.27 -19.03 8.46
CA ALA A 75 20.11 -20.19 8.68
C ALA A 75 21.48 -19.81 9.27
N ILE A 76 22.15 -18.83 8.67
CA ILE A 76 23.46 -18.35 9.14
C ILE A 76 23.34 -17.78 10.56
N SER A 77 22.35 -16.93 10.82
CA SER A 77 22.15 -16.34 12.15
C SER A 77 21.83 -17.39 13.22
N SER A 78 21.06 -18.43 12.90
CA SER A 78 20.79 -19.55 13.81
C SER A 78 22.06 -20.34 14.15
N VAL A 79 22.90 -20.64 13.15
CA VAL A 79 24.18 -21.32 13.36
C VAL A 79 25.12 -20.48 14.20
N LEU A 80 25.25 -19.18 13.90
CA LEU A 80 26.10 -18.27 14.69
C LEU A 80 25.60 -18.14 16.13
N TYR A 81 24.28 -18.07 16.34
CA TYR A 81 23.69 -17.99 17.67
C TYR A 81 23.93 -19.27 18.48
N THR A 82 23.73 -20.44 17.88
CA THR A 82 23.98 -21.74 18.55
C THR A 82 25.46 -21.93 18.88
N LEU A 83 26.37 -21.59 17.98
CA LEU A 83 27.82 -21.61 18.25
C LEU A 83 28.19 -20.65 19.37
N SER A 84 27.69 -19.40 19.33
CA SER A 84 27.92 -18.43 20.40
C SER A 84 27.37 -18.94 21.75
N PHE A 85 26.21 -19.58 21.74
CA PHE A 85 25.60 -20.12 22.94
C PHE A 85 26.44 -21.25 23.55
N ILE A 86 26.90 -22.20 22.73
CA ILE A 86 27.78 -23.29 23.18
C ILE A 86 29.09 -22.72 23.73
N PHE A 87 29.71 -21.78 23.01
CA PHE A 87 30.97 -21.17 23.42
C PHE A 87 30.86 -20.45 24.77
N LEU A 88 29.73 -19.81 25.05
CA LEU A 88 29.52 -19.13 26.33
C LEU A 88 29.10 -20.09 27.45
N LYS A 89 28.26 -21.08 27.16
CA LYS A 89 27.69 -21.98 28.18
C LYS A 89 28.60 -23.14 28.57
N VAL A 90 29.40 -23.68 27.66
CA VAL A 90 30.30 -24.81 27.95
C VAL A 90 31.36 -24.44 29.00
N PRO A 91 32.07 -23.30 28.92
CA PRO A 91 33.04 -22.90 29.95
C PRO A 91 32.37 -22.61 31.30
N GLN A 92 31.18 -22.00 31.30
CA GLN A 92 30.41 -21.75 32.52
C GLN A 92 29.99 -23.05 33.21
N MET A 93 29.50 -24.03 32.44
CA MET A 93 29.15 -25.34 32.99
C MET A 93 30.38 -26.10 33.49
N LEU A 94 31.50 -26.05 32.75
CA LEU A 94 32.74 -26.71 33.15
C LEU A 94 33.31 -26.15 34.48
N VAL A 95 33.28 -24.82 34.65
CA VAL A 95 33.69 -24.18 35.92
C VAL A 95 32.73 -24.52 37.06
N SER A 96 31.43 -24.62 36.81
CA SER A 96 30.45 -24.97 37.86
C SER A 96 30.46 -26.45 38.28
N VAL A 97 31.06 -27.32 37.47
CA VAL A 97 31.12 -28.78 37.71
C VAL A 97 32.45 -29.19 38.36
N LEU A 98 33.47 -28.32 38.36
CA LEU A 98 34.71 -28.55 39.10
C LEU A 98 34.48 -28.25 40.61
N PRO A 99 34.80 -29.17 41.53
CA PRO A 99 34.62 -28.98 42.98
C PRO A 99 35.55 -27.94 43.60
#